data_AF-H3G7Q1-F1
#
_entry.id   AF-H3G7Q1-F1
#
_cell.length_a   1.000
_cell.length_b   1.000
_cell.length_c   1.000
_cell.angle_alpha   90.00
_cell.angle_beta   90.00
_cell.angle_gamma   90.00
#
_symmetry.space_group_name_H-M   'P 1'
#
loop_
_entity.id
_entity.type
_entity.pdbx_description
1 polymer ?
#
loop_
_entity_poly.entity_id
_entity_poly.type
_entity_poly.pdbx_seq_one_letter_code
_entity_poly.pdbx_strand_id
1 'polypeptide(L)'
;DGPQPGKLFIGGVSWETTEDTLRQHFGKYGELTDAALMKDKYTGQPRGFGFVTFADASAIDRVLDETHTLDGRSVEVKRAIPRERTAPGSRLKKIFVGGLAPTVTEQDFRHYFEEYGKITDAVVMIDRDTQRSRGFGFITFEDE
;
A
#
# COMPACT_ATOMS: atom_id res chain seq x y z
N ASP A 1 -13.81 -6.11 13.44
CA ASP A 1 -12.49 -6.73 13.23
C ASP A 1 -11.47 -5.61 13.30
N GLY A 2 -10.77 -5.49 14.43
CA GLY A 2 -9.88 -4.36 14.71
C GLY A 2 -8.61 -4.36 13.86
N PRO A 3 -7.71 -3.38 14.03
CA PRO A 3 -6.40 -3.41 13.40
C PRO A 3 -5.70 -4.73 13.76
N GLN A 4 -5.28 -5.49 12.76
CA GLN A 4 -4.54 -6.74 12.96
C GLN A 4 -3.04 -6.39 13.04
N PRO A 5 -2.44 -6.30 14.25
CA PRO A 5 -1.09 -5.76 14.45
C PRO A 5 0.01 -6.61 13.79
N GLY A 6 -0.31 -7.80 13.27
CA GLY A 6 0.61 -8.70 12.57
C GLY A 6 0.45 -8.72 11.04
N LYS A 7 -0.38 -7.86 10.44
CA LYS A 7 -0.70 -7.95 9.00
C LYS A 7 0.08 -6.96 8.13
N LEU A 8 0.64 -7.47 7.03
CA LEU A 8 1.32 -6.71 5.98
C LEU A 8 0.58 -6.81 4.66
N PHE A 9 0.59 -5.71 3.91
CA PHE A 9 0.20 -5.60 2.51
C PHE A 9 1.44 -5.82 1.63
N ILE A 10 1.31 -6.67 0.61
CA ILE A 10 2.35 -6.99 -0.37
C ILE A 10 1.85 -6.59 -1.75
N GLY A 11 2.36 -5.49 -2.29
CA GLY A 11 2.00 -4.94 -3.59
C GLY A 11 2.99 -5.29 -4.69
N GLY A 12 2.53 -5.32 -5.94
CA GLY A 12 3.39 -5.53 -7.10
C GLY A 12 3.82 -6.99 -7.31
N VAL A 13 3.12 -7.95 -6.71
CA VAL A 13 3.40 -9.38 -6.90
C VAL A 13 3.17 -9.81 -8.36
N SER A 14 3.94 -10.80 -8.81
CA SER A 14 3.75 -11.39 -10.13
C SER A 14 2.39 -12.12 -10.22
N TRP A 15 1.87 -12.28 -11.43
CA TRP A 15 0.68 -13.12 -11.65
C TRP A 15 0.95 -14.60 -11.41
N GLU A 16 2.22 -14.99 -11.45
CA GLU A 16 2.68 -16.35 -11.16
C GLU A 16 2.89 -16.59 -9.66
N THR A 17 3.00 -15.52 -8.87
CA THR A 17 3.18 -15.63 -7.41
C THR A 17 2.00 -16.38 -6.80
N THR A 18 2.29 -17.35 -5.94
CA THR A 18 1.29 -18.14 -5.22
C THR A 18 1.30 -17.83 -3.72
N GLU A 19 0.25 -18.25 -3.02
CA GLU A 19 0.19 -18.14 -1.55
C GLU A 19 1.31 -18.96 -0.88
N ASP A 20 1.73 -20.06 -1.51
CA ASP A 20 2.88 -20.85 -1.06
C ASP A 20 4.19 -20.08 -1.21
N THR A 21 4.38 -19.40 -2.35
CA THR A 21 5.54 -18.50 -2.57
C THR A 21 5.62 -17.42 -1.50
N LEU A 22 4.48 -16.79 -1.16
CA LEU A 22 4.41 -15.82 -0.06
C LEU A 22 4.80 -16.46 1.27
N ARG A 23 4.25 -17.64 1.59
CA ARG A 23 4.55 -18.33 2.84
C ARG A 23 6.02 -18.73 2.96
N GLN A 24 6.59 -19.27 1.89
CA GLN A 24 7.99 -19.68 1.86
C GLN A 24 8.93 -18.48 2.00
N HIS A 25 8.66 -17.38 1.29
CA HIS A 25 9.53 -16.21 1.35
C HIS A 25 9.39 -15.42 2.65
N PHE A 26 8.18 -15.18 3.14
CA PHE A 26 7.98 -14.39 4.35
C PHE A 26 8.11 -15.22 5.63
N GLY A 27 7.93 -16.55 5.56
CA GLY A 27 8.11 -17.47 6.68
C GLY A 27 9.53 -17.48 7.26
N LYS A 28 10.53 -17.04 6.49
CA LYS A 28 11.91 -16.89 6.98
C LYS A 28 12.08 -15.82 8.06
N TYR A 29 11.12 -14.90 8.19
CA TYR A 29 11.13 -13.83 9.19
C TYR A 29 10.33 -14.18 10.45
N GLY A 30 9.48 -15.21 10.39
CA GLY A 30 8.63 -15.64 11.48
C GLY A 30 7.47 -16.52 11.01
N GLU A 31 6.77 -17.13 11.96
CA GLU A 31 5.59 -17.94 11.67
C GLU A 31 4.45 -17.08 11.10
N LEU A 32 3.86 -17.52 10.00
CA LEU A 32 2.71 -16.89 9.37
C LEU A 32 1.43 -17.60 9.79
N THR A 33 0.51 -16.85 10.39
CA THR A 33 -0.84 -17.36 10.70
C THR A 33 -1.75 -17.34 9.47
N ASP A 34 -1.50 -16.42 8.53
CA ASP A 34 -2.31 -16.27 7.32
C ASP A 34 -1.47 -15.72 6.16
N ALA A 35 -1.79 -16.15 4.94
CA ALA A 35 -1.23 -15.60 3.72
C ALA A 35 -2.28 -15.74 2.61
N ALA A 36 -2.57 -14.64 1.92
CA ALA A 36 -3.63 -14.59 0.93
C ALA A 36 -3.24 -13.72 -0.27
N LEU A 37 -3.53 -14.21 -1.48
CA LEU A 37 -3.42 -13.41 -2.70
C LEU A 37 -4.80 -12.91 -3.12
N MET A 38 -4.89 -11.61 -3.38
CA MET A 38 -6.16 -11.02 -3.77
C MET A 38 -6.41 -11.26 -5.25
N LYS A 39 -7.51 -11.94 -5.54
CA LYS A 39 -7.98 -12.22 -6.89
C LYS A 39 -9.24 -11.42 -7.18
N ASP A 40 -9.48 -11.13 -8.45
CA ASP A 40 -10.75 -10.60 -8.90
C ASP A 40 -11.84 -11.66 -8.65
N LYS A 41 -12.97 -11.25 -8.08
CA LYS A 41 -14.04 -12.20 -7.70
C LYS A 41 -14.80 -12.76 -8.88
N TYR A 42 -14.78 -12.07 -10.03
CA TYR A 42 -15.53 -12.46 -11.22
C TYR A 42 -14.65 -13.24 -12.19
N THR A 43 -13.41 -12.82 -12.39
CA THR A 43 -12.50 -13.45 -13.35
C THR A 43 -11.53 -14.45 -12.69
N GLY A 44 -11.37 -14.40 -11.36
CA GLY A 44 -10.38 -15.21 -10.63
C GLY A 44 -8.93 -14.78 -10.86
N GLN A 45 -8.68 -13.72 -11.64
CA GLN A 45 -7.33 -13.29 -11.98
C GLN A 45 -6.64 -12.61 -10.79
N PRO A 46 -5.33 -12.80 -10.62
CA PRO A 46 -4.57 -12.14 -9.56
C PRO A 46 -4.59 -10.62 -9.75
N ARG A 47 -4.83 -9.88 -8.67
CA ARG A 47 -4.87 -8.41 -8.67
C ARG A 47 -3.50 -7.75 -8.50
N GLY A 48 -2.43 -8.55 -8.47
CA GLY A 48 -1.07 -8.05 -8.28
C GLY A 48 -0.77 -7.58 -6.85
N PHE A 49 -1.56 -8.02 -5.86
CA PHE A 49 -1.26 -7.81 -4.45
C PHE A 49 -1.78 -8.94 -3.55
N GLY A 50 -1.21 -9.04 -2.37
CA GLY A 50 -1.60 -9.99 -1.34
C GLY A 50 -1.39 -9.44 0.07
N PHE A 51 -1.66 -10.29 1.04
CA PHE A 51 -1.42 -10.03 2.44
C PHE A 51 -0.75 -11.21 3.11
N VAL A 52 0.08 -10.92 4.10
CA VAL A 52 0.64 -11.92 5.01
C VAL A 52 0.39 -11.45 6.44
N THR A 53 0.09 -12.39 7.32
CA THR A 53 -0.14 -12.12 8.74
C THR A 53 0.80 -12.97 9.55
N PHE A 54 1.66 -12.34 10.33
CA PHE A 54 2.60 -13.00 11.24
C PHE A 54 1.93 -13.30 12.59
N ALA A 55 2.32 -14.42 13.20
CA ALA A 55 1.96 -14.76 14.57
C ALA A 55 2.56 -13.75 15.57
N ASP A 56 3.78 -13.28 15.29
CA ASP A 56 4.51 -12.34 16.12
C ASP A 56 4.80 -11.04 15.37
N ALA A 57 4.47 -9.90 15.98
CA ALA A 57 4.62 -8.59 15.37
C ALA A 57 6.10 -8.16 15.21
N SER A 58 7.04 -8.78 15.93
CA SER A 58 8.47 -8.44 15.80
C SER A 58 9.03 -8.83 14.43
N ALA A 59 8.36 -9.73 13.70
CA ALA A 59 8.71 -10.06 12.33
C ALA A 59 8.40 -8.90 11.36
N ILE A 60 7.40 -8.07 11.66
CA ILE A 60 6.98 -6.96 10.77
C ILE A 60 8.11 -5.96 10.56
N ASP A 61 8.74 -5.49 11.62
CA ASP A 61 9.73 -4.42 11.49
C ASP A 61 10.96 -4.88 10.69
N ARG A 62 11.33 -6.16 10.81
CA ARG A 62 12.41 -6.76 10.00
C ARG A 62 12.04 -6.85 8.53
N VAL A 63 10.80 -7.27 8.24
CA VAL A 63 10.29 -7.33 6.87
C VAL A 63 10.21 -5.92 6.26
N LEU A 64 9.81 -4.90 7.03
CA LEU A 64 9.70 -3.54 6.50
C LEU A 64 11.06 -2.87 6.22
N ASP A 65 12.13 -3.30 6.88
CA ASP A 65 13.48 -2.76 6.70
C ASP A 65 14.18 -3.32 5.45
N GLU A 66 13.70 -4.44 4.90
CA GLU A 66 14.31 -5.14 3.77
C GLU A 66 13.53 -4.95 2.46
N THR A 67 14.26 -4.86 1.34
CA THR A 67 13.66 -5.02 0.00
C THR A 67 13.39 -6.49 -0.31
N HIS A 68 12.21 -6.77 -0.84
CA HIS A 68 11.79 -8.13 -1.18
C HIS A 68 11.60 -8.31 -2.68
N THR A 69 12.01 -9.49 -3.15
CA THR A 69 11.82 -9.93 -4.53
C THR A 69 11.11 -11.28 -4.51
N LEU A 70 10.00 -11.38 -5.24
CA LEU A 70 9.23 -12.62 -5.46
C LEU A 70 9.16 -12.90 -6.95
N ASP A 71 9.47 -14.13 -7.36
CA ASP A 71 9.41 -14.56 -8.77
C ASP A 71 10.19 -13.61 -9.72
N GLY A 72 11.35 -13.13 -9.26
CA GLY A 72 12.18 -12.18 -10.03
C GLY A 72 11.67 -10.75 -10.08
N ARG A 73 10.60 -10.42 -9.33
CA ARG A 73 9.99 -9.08 -9.28
C ARG A 73 10.08 -8.47 -7.90
N SER A 74 10.58 -7.24 -7.80
CA SER A 74 10.57 -6.48 -6.54
C SER A 74 9.15 -6.16 -6.13
N VAL A 75 8.83 -6.38 -4.85
CA VAL A 75 7.52 -6.15 -4.26
C VAL A 75 7.56 -5.03 -3.23
N GLU A 76 6.43 -4.33 -3.10
CA GLU A 76 6.26 -3.27 -2.11
C GLU A 76 5.60 -3.84 -0.86
N VAL A 77 6.23 -3.67 0.31
CA VAL A 77 5.70 -4.15 1.59
C VAL A 77 5.34 -2.99 2.49
N LYS A 78 4.11 -2.97 3.00
CA LYS A 78 3.58 -1.93 3.89
C LYS A 78 2.75 -2.55 5.00
N ARG A 79 2.61 -1.84 6.14
CA ARG A 79 1.64 -2.26 7.17
C ARG A 79 0.23 -2.26 6.58
N ALA A 80 -0.53 -3.32 6.82
CA ALA A 80 -1.86 -3.43 6.26
C ALA A 80 -2.82 -2.43 6.91
N ILE A 81 -3.55 -1.71 6.08
CA ILE A 81 -4.61 -0.81 6.55
C ILE A 81 -5.85 -1.65 6.87
N PRO A 82 -6.50 -1.48 8.04
CA PRO A 82 -7.67 -2.24 8.43
C PRO A 82 -8.80 -2.12 7.39
N ARG A 83 -9.49 -3.24 7.15
CA ARG A 83 -10.54 -3.36 6.13
C ARG A 83 -11.69 -2.36 6.29
N GLU A 84 -11.94 -1.90 7.52
CA GLU A 84 -12.94 -0.87 7.83
C GLU A 84 -12.59 0.49 7.21
N ARG A 85 -11.29 0.84 7.13
CA ARG A 85 -10.84 2.06 6.41
C ARG A 85 -10.90 1.89 4.88
N THR A 86 -10.93 0.65 4.38
CA THR A 86 -10.87 0.31 2.95
C THR A 86 -12.22 -0.11 2.35
N ALA A 87 -13.30 -0.13 3.14
CA ALA A 87 -14.62 -0.53 2.67
C ALA A 87 -15.15 0.48 1.62
N PRO A 88 -15.81 0.02 0.54
CA PRO A 88 -16.51 0.91 -0.38
C PRO A 88 -17.70 1.54 0.36
N GLY A 89 -17.49 2.74 0.90
CA GLY A 89 -18.40 3.41 1.85
C GLY A 89 -17.69 4.01 3.06
N SER A 90 -16.50 3.49 3.40
CA SER A 90 -15.49 4.29 4.10
C SER A 90 -15.11 5.38 3.13
N ARG A 91 -15.60 6.60 3.36
CA ARG A 91 -15.05 7.77 2.67
C ARG A 91 -13.59 7.80 3.08
N LEU A 92 -12.70 7.21 2.28
CA LEU A 92 -11.33 7.67 2.23
C LEU A 92 -11.47 9.19 2.15
N LYS A 93 -10.93 9.90 3.14
CA LYS A 93 -10.94 11.38 3.20
C LYS A 93 -9.96 11.91 2.16
N LYS A 94 -10.07 11.35 0.95
CA LYS A 94 -9.21 11.48 -0.20
C LYS A 94 -9.81 12.57 -1.06
N ILE A 95 -9.20 13.74 -1.00
CA ILE A 95 -9.56 14.86 -1.85
C ILE A 95 -8.72 14.80 -3.13
N PHE A 96 -9.34 15.21 -4.24
CA PHE A 96 -8.65 15.49 -5.49
C PHE A 96 -8.32 16.97 -5.54
N VAL A 97 -7.09 17.30 -5.89
CA VAL A 97 -6.64 18.69 -6.04
C VAL A 97 -6.08 18.86 -7.44
N GLY A 98 -6.78 19.64 -8.26
CA GLY A 98 -6.37 19.96 -9.64
C GLY A 98 -5.80 21.38 -9.74
N GLY A 99 -5.14 21.67 -10.87
CA GLY A 99 -4.56 22.99 -11.13
C GLY A 99 -3.23 23.24 -10.41
N LEU A 100 -2.53 22.18 -10.02
CA LEU A 100 -1.20 22.30 -9.42
C LEU A 100 -0.22 22.85 -10.45
N ALA A 101 0.59 23.82 -10.03
CA ALA A 101 1.70 24.28 -10.86
C ALA A 101 2.68 23.10 -11.10
N PRO A 102 3.32 23.04 -12.27
CA PRO A 102 4.22 21.93 -12.62
C PRO A 102 5.45 21.82 -11.71
N THR A 103 5.75 22.88 -10.96
CA THR A 103 6.83 22.94 -9.96
C THR A 103 6.44 22.41 -8.58
N VAL A 104 5.15 22.14 -8.33
CA VAL A 104 4.69 21.62 -7.04
C VAL A 104 5.18 20.19 -6.88
N THR A 105 6.02 19.96 -5.87
CA THR A 105 6.47 18.63 -5.49
C THR A 105 5.48 17.98 -4.53
N GLU A 106 5.59 16.65 -4.35
CA GLU A 106 4.82 15.94 -3.33
C GLU A 106 5.08 16.48 -1.92
N GLN A 107 6.31 16.93 -1.63
CA GLN A 107 6.67 17.50 -0.33
C GLN A 107 5.98 18.85 -0.11
N ASP A 108 6.02 19.76 -1.08
CA ASP A 108 5.32 21.06 -1.00
C ASP A 108 3.81 20.84 -0.86
N PHE A 109 3.27 19.93 -1.65
CA PHE A 109 1.86 19.57 -1.67
C PHE A 109 1.42 19.02 -0.33
N ARG A 110 2.16 18.07 0.25
CA ARG A 110 1.88 17.52 1.58
C ARG A 110 1.94 18.61 2.65
N HIS A 111 3.02 19.38 2.69
CA HIS A 111 3.24 20.39 3.72
C HIS A 111 2.11 21.44 3.75
N TYR A 112 1.62 21.87 2.59
CA TYR A 112 0.47 22.77 2.51
C TYR A 112 -0.79 22.18 3.14
N PHE A 113 -1.10 20.91 2.86
CA PHE A 113 -2.33 20.28 3.37
C PHE A 113 -2.23 19.84 4.84
N GLU A 114 -1.03 19.72 5.40
CA GLU A 114 -0.83 19.36 6.82
C GLU A 114 -1.40 20.43 7.77
N GLU A 115 -1.54 21.68 7.31
CA GLU A 115 -2.21 22.75 8.06
C GLU A 115 -3.72 22.50 8.27
N TYR A 116 -4.35 21.74 7.38
CA TYR A 116 -5.80 21.49 7.39
C TYR A 116 -6.17 20.20 8.12
N GLY A 117 -5.19 19.39 8.50
CA GLY A 117 -5.41 18.15 9.21
C GLY A 117 -4.27 17.16 9.02
N LYS A 118 -4.28 16.12 9.84
CA LYS A 118 -3.25 15.09 9.77
C LYS A 118 -3.38 14.27 8.48
N ILE A 119 -2.33 14.25 7.68
CA ILE A 119 -2.31 13.53 6.39
C ILE A 119 -1.78 12.11 6.56
N THR A 120 -2.54 11.14 6.05
CA THR A 120 -2.14 9.72 5.95
C THR A 120 -1.45 9.39 4.64
N ASP A 121 -1.84 10.04 3.54
CA ASP A 121 -1.29 9.79 2.20
C ASP A 121 -1.34 11.08 1.37
N ALA A 122 -0.29 11.36 0.60
CA ALA A 122 -0.21 12.49 -0.31
C ALA A 122 0.51 12.04 -1.57
N VAL A 123 -0.03 12.35 -2.74
CA VAL A 123 0.59 12.00 -4.03
C VAL A 123 0.35 13.10 -5.05
N VAL A 124 1.41 13.56 -5.70
CA VAL A 124 1.34 14.39 -6.91
C VAL A 124 1.49 13.48 -8.11
N MET A 125 0.53 13.53 -9.03
CA MET A 125 0.57 12.65 -10.19
C MET A 125 1.59 13.15 -11.21
N ILE A 126 2.61 12.35 -11.48
CA ILE A 126 3.67 12.62 -12.43
C ILE A 126 3.49 11.70 -13.64
N ASP A 127 3.74 12.24 -14.83
CA ASP A 127 3.82 11.49 -16.07
C ASP A 127 5.07 10.61 -16.06
N ARG A 128 4.87 9.30 -16.21
CA ARG A 128 5.95 8.31 -15.99
C ARG A 128 7.05 8.41 -17.03
N ASP A 129 6.71 8.80 -18.25
CA ASP A 129 7.64 8.90 -19.38
C ASP A 129 8.47 10.19 -19.31
N THR A 130 7.81 11.32 -18.99
CA THR A 130 8.45 12.64 -19.03
C THR A 130 8.94 13.14 -17.67
N GLN A 131 8.60 12.44 -16.58
CA GLN A 131 8.83 12.86 -15.20
C GLN A 131 8.25 14.24 -14.87
N ARG A 132 7.22 14.70 -15.61
CA ARG A 132 6.55 15.98 -15.40
C ARG A 132 5.27 15.83 -14.60
N SER A 133 4.98 16.79 -13.73
CA SER A 133 3.69 16.85 -13.04
C SER A 133 2.54 16.92 -14.04
N ARG A 134 1.48 16.15 -13.77
CA ARG A 134 0.21 16.15 -14.53
C ARG A 134 -0.73 17.27 -14.08
N GLY A 135 -0.30 18.11 -13.14
CA GLY A 135 -1.08 19.26 -12.66
C GLY A 135 -2.20 18.91 -11.68
N PHE A 136 -2.15 17.73 -11.07
CA PHE A 136 -3.08 17.33 -10.03
C PHE A 136 -2.46 16.33 -9.04
N GLY A 137 -3.07 16.24 -7.87
CA GLY A 137 -2.66 15.32 -6.81
C GLY A 137 -3.85 14.87 -5.98
N PHE A 138 -3.58 13.96 -5.05
CA PHE A 138 -4.56 13.51 -4.07
C PHE A 138 -3.98 13.59 -2.66
N ILE A 139 -4.81 13.98 -1.70
CA ILE A 139 -4.49 13.99 -0.27
C ILE A 139 -5.52 13.14 0.46
N THR A 140 -5.07 12.27 1.36
CA THR A 140 -5.94 11.49 2.25
C THR A 140 -5.71 11.91 3.70
N PHE A 141 -6.74 12.44 4.36
CA PHE A 141 -6.68 12.85 5.77
C PHE A 141 -6.96 11.68 6.73
N GLU A 142 -6.42 11.79 7.96
CA GLU A 142 -6.60 10.83 9.05
C GLU A 142 -7.98 10.96 9.71
N ASP A 143 -8.45 12.19 9.97
CA ASP A 143 -9.77 12.47 10.53
C ASP A 143 -10.42 13.77 9.97
N GLU A 144 -11.62 14.15 10.42
CA GLU A 144 -12.60 15.03 9.72
C GLU A 144 -12.21 16.52 9.74
#